data_AF-G0VAA1-F1
#
_entry.id   AF-G0VAA1-F1
#
_cell.length_a   1.000
_cell.length_b   1.000
_cell.length_c   1.000
_cell.angle_alpha   90.00
_cell.angle_beta   90.00
_cell.angle_gamma   90.00
#
_symmetry.space_group_name_H-M   'P 1'
#
loop_
_entity.id
_entity.type
_entity.pdbx_description
1 polymer ?
#
loop_
_entity_poly.entity_id
_entity_poly.type
_entity_poly.pdbx_seq_one_letter_code
_entity_poly.pdbx_strand_id
1 'polypeptide(L)'
;MPLERSPYQDPRTWKMTPAMIRARKPFFKGNMIGLAAFTGLSVGIYFYTYSFLHKDNDFSDVPIPPVSEEELAQLRKEFEQERQNRQ
;
A
#
# COMPACT_ATOMS: atom_id res chain seq x y z
N MET A 1 -1.27 -40.89 -19.05
CA MET A 1 -2.08 -40.48 -20.22
C MET A 1 -2.68 -39.11 -19.94
N PRO A 2 -2.58 -38.12 -20.84
CA PRO A 2 -3.00 -36.72 -20.56
C PRO A 2 -4.52 -36.52 -20.37
N LEU A 3 -5.33 -37.58 -20.53
CA LEU A 3 -6.79 -37.57 -20.35
C LEU A 3 -7.26 -38.31 -19.08
N GLU A 4 -6.34 -38.81 -18.26
CA GLU A 4 -6.70 -39.53 -17.04
C GLU A 4 -7.16 -38.55 -15.97
N ARG A 5 -8.35 -38.80 -15.40
CA ARG A 5 -8.93 -37.93 -14.38
C ARG A 5 -8.11 -38.00 -13.10
N SER A 6 -7.82 -36.83 -12.52
CA SER A 6 -7.06 -36.75 -11.27
C SER A 6 -7.81 -37.46 -10.13
N PRO A 7 -7.18 -38.40 -9.41
CA PRO A 7 -7.79 -39.08 -8.26
C PRO A 7 -7.97 -38.13 -7.05
N TYR A 8 -7.38 -36.94 -7.14
CA TYR A 8 -7.37 -35.94 -6.09
C TYR A 8 -8.56 -34.97 -6.16
N GLN A 9 -9.32 -34.99 -7.26
CA GLN A 9 -10.44 -34.09 -7.49
C GLN A 9 -11.70 -34.86 -7.86
N ASP A 10 -12.82 -34.53 -7.21
CA ASP A 10 -14.11 -35.12 -7.55
C ASP A 10 -14.58 -34.58 -8.92
N PRO A 11 -14.83 -35.43 -9.93
CA PRO A 11 -15.22 -34.98 -11.27
C PRO A 11 -16.64 -34.41 -11.36
N ARG A 12 -17.48 -34.61 -10.34
CA ARG A 12 -18.86 -34.11 -10.33
C ARG A 12 -18.97 -32.79 -9.56
N THR A 13 -18.33 -32.72 -8.40
CA THR A 13 -18.43 -31.56 -7.50
C THR A 13 -17.24 -30.62 -7.59
N TRP A 14 -16.17 -31.02 -8.28
CA TRP A 14 -14.88 -30.32 -8.36
C TRP A 14 -14.20 -30.08 -7.01
N LYS A 15 -14.71 -30.70 -5.94
CA LYS A 15 -14.17 -30.62 -4.58
C LYS A 15 -12.92 -31.47 -4.42
N MET A 16 -12.17 -31.15 -3.37
CA MET A 16 -11.01 -31.92 -2.96
C MET A 16 -11.43 -33.28 -2.40
N THR A 17 -10.81 -34.36 -2.87
CA THR A 17 -11.02 -35.68 -2.25
C THR A 17 -10.25 -35.80 -0.93
N PRO A 18 -10.66 -36.70 -0.01
CA PRO A 18 -9.91 -36.94 1.23
C PRO A 18 -8.45 -37.35 1.00
N ALA A 19 -8.16 -38.00 -0.13
CA ALA A 19 -6.79 -38.33 -0.54
C ALA A 19 -5.95 -37.07 -0.78
N MET A 20 -6.52 -36.05 -1.44
CA MET A 20 -5.82 -34.79 -1.69
C MET A 20 -5.56 -34.01 -0.40
N ILE A 21 -6.52 -34.01 0.53
CA ILE A 21 -6.36 -33.33 1.82
C ILE A 21 -5.19 -33.93 2.61
N ARG A 22 -5.06 -35.27 2.65
CA ARG A 22 -3.93 -35.94 3.30
C ARG A 22 -2.61 -35.64 2.63
N ALA A 23 -2.56 -35.66 1.29
CA ALA A 23 -1.36 -35.35 0.52
C ALA A 23 -0.83 -33.93 0.78
N ARG A 24 -1.72 -32.97 1.10
CA ARG A 24 -1.35 -31.57 1.37
C ARG A 24 -0.93 -31.29 2.81
N LYS A 25 -1.29 -32.16 3.76
CA LYS A 25 -1.00 -31.99 5.19
C LYS A 25 0.45 -31.62 5.52
N PRO A 26 1.50 -32.25 4.94
CA PRO A 26 2.88 -31.91 5.28
C PRO A 26 3.32 -30.52 4.78
N PHE A 27 2.73 -30.02 3.69
CA PHE A 27 3.14 -28.74 3.09
C PHE A 27 2.51 -27.52 3.73
N PHE A 28 1.45 -27.70 4.54
CA PHE A 28 0.71 -26.60 5.14
C PHE A 28 1.61 -25.66 5.95
N LYS A 29 2.49 -26.20 6.79
CA LYS A 29 3.40 -25.39 7.63
C LYS A 29 4.38 -24.57 6.78
N GLY A 30 5.02 -25.19 5.79
CA GLY A 30 5.96 -24.52 4.90
C GLY A 30 5.29 -23.40 4.09
N ASN A 31 4.10 -23.67 3.54
CA ASN A 31 3.33 -22.68 2.81
C ASN A 31 2.91 -21.50 3.71
N MET A 32 2.53 -21.76 4.96
CA MET A 32 2.17 -20.70 5.90
C MET A 32 3.36 -19.82 6.28
N ILE A 33 4.53 -20.41 6.48
CA ILE A 33 5.77 -19.66 6.74
C ILE A 33 6.11 -18.79 5.53
N GLY A 34 6.04 -19.34 4.32
CA GLY A 34 6.26 -18.58 3.09
C GLY A 34 5.27 -17.42 2.96
N LEU A 35 3.97 -17.67 3.17
CA LEU A 35 2.95 -16.63 3.12
C LEU A 35 3.22 -15.51 4.14
N ALA A 36 3.57 -15.88 5.37
CA ALA A 36 3.90 -14.92 6.42
C ALA A 36 5.15 -14.09 6.06
N ALA A 37 6.18 -14.70 5.48
CA ALA A 37 7.38 -14.00 5.06
C ALA A 37 7.09 -12.97 3.95
N PHE A 38 6.38 -13.38 2.89
CA PHE A 38 6.06 -12.47 1.78
C PHE A 38 5.12 -11.33 2.21
N THR A 39 4.11 -11.66 3.01
CA THR A 39 3.16 -10.67 3.52
C THR A 39 3.84 -9.74 4.51
N GLY A 40 4.62 -10.28 5.44
CA GLY A 40 5.38 -9.51 6.43
C GLY A 40 6.39 -8.57 5.80
N LEU A 41 7.09 -9.01 4.75
CA LEU A 41 8.00 -8.15 3.98
C LEU A 41 7.23 -6.99 3.32
N SER A 42 6.13 -7.30 2.63
CA SER A 42 5.35 -6.29 1.90
C SER A 42 4.73 -5.26 2.84
N VAL A 43 4.07 -5.72 3.92
CA VAL A 43 3.49 -4.86 4.96
C VAL A 43 4.58 -4.09 5.70
N GLY A 44 5.71 -4.72 5.99
CA GLY A 44 6.84 -4.08 6.65
C GLY A 44 7.42 -2.91 5.85
N ILE A 45 7.58 -3.06 4.53
CA ILE A 45 8.01 -1.97 3.65
C ILE A 45 7.00 -0.82 3.66
N TYR A 46 5.72 -1.12 3.48
CA TYR A 46 4.66 -0.09 3.51
C TYR A 46 4.58 0.62 4.87
N PHE A 47 4.67 -0.14 5.96
CA PHE A 47 4.62 0.41 7.31
C PHE A 47 5.85 1.26 7.61
N TYR A 48 7.05 0.77 7.25
CA TYR A 48 8.29 1.52 7.41
C TYR A 48 8.25 2.82 6.61
N THR A 49 7.90 2.76 5.32
CA THR A 49 7.79 3.96 4.50
C THR A 49 6.74 4.92 5.03
N TYR A 50 5.53 4.45 5.38
CA TYR A 50 4.51 5.31 5.98
C TYR A 50 4.99 5.98 7.28
N SER A 51 5.58 5.22 8.21
CA SER A 51 5.98 5.76 9.51
C SER A 51 7.29 6.57 9.48
N PHE A 52 8.20 6.26 8.56
CA PHE A 52 9.48 6.95 8.42
C PHE A 52 9.32 8.24 7.59
N LEU A 53 8.65 8.17 6.43
CA LEU A 53 8.52 9.34 5.55
C LEU A 53 7.59 10.42 6.12
N HIS A 54 6.67 10.08 7.03
CA HIS A 54 5.82 11.06 7.72
C HIS A 54 6.44 11.62 9.01
N LYS A 55 7.63 11.15 9.43
CA LYS A 55 8.29 11.71 10.62
C LYS A 55 8.92 13.06 10.34
N ASP A 56 9.47 13.23 9.15
CA ASP A 56 10.13 14.47 8.78
C ASP A 56 9.11 15.38 8.11
N ASN A 57 8.77 16.48 8.78
CA ASN A 57 8.07 17.61 8.18
C ASN A 57 9.00 18.35 7.21
N ASP A 58 9.80 17.65 6.39
CA ASP A 58 10.78 18.27 5.48
C ASP A 58 10.11 19.10 4.36
N PHE A 59 8.76 19.05 4.29
CA PHE A 59 7.92 19.95 3.49
C PHE A 59 7.49 21.24 4.22
N SER A 60 7.87 21.43 5.50
CA SER A 60 7.64 22.69 6.23
C SER A 60 8.72 23.73 6.00
N ASP A 61 9.87 23.33 5.44
CA ASP A 61 11.09 24.12 5.49
C ASP A 61 11.37 24.88 4.19
N VAL A 62 10.35 25.60 3.71
CA VAL A 62 10.63 26.83 2.97
C VAL A 62 10.56 27.96 4.00
N PRO A 63 11.70 28.46 4.51
CA PRO A 63 11.68 29.63 5.38
C PRO A 63 11.01 30.76 4.59
N ILE A 64 9.87 31.24 5.09
CA ILE A 64 9.22 32.41 4.51
C ILE A 64 10.24 33.54 4.64
N PRO A 65 10.71 34.13 3.52
CA PRO A 65 11.64 35.24 3.60
C PRO A 65 11.01 36.33 4.49
N PRO A 66 11.77 37.01 5.36
CA PRO A 66 11.21 38.08 6.17
C PRO A 66 10.64 39.16 5.24
N VAL A 67 9.31 39.23 5.13
CA VAL A 67 8.59 40.20 4.31
C VAL A 67 8.38 41.46 5.16
N SER A 68 8.71 42.63 4.62
CA SER A 68 8.39 43.88 5.30
C SER A 68 6.87 44.06 5.43
N GLU A 69 6.37 44.73 6.47
CA GLU A 69 4.93 44.95 6.64
C GLU A 69 4.29 45.66 5.42
N GLU A 70 5.07 46.50 4.74
CA GLU A 70 4.68 47.22 3.53
C GLU A 70 4.48 46.29 2.32
N GLU A 71 5.42 45.37 2.08
CA GLU A 71 5.31 44.35 1.02
C GLU A 71 4.15 43.38 1.29
N LEU A 72 3.91 43.04 2.56
CA LEU A 72 2.81 42.16 2.97
C LEU A 72 1.43 42.81 2.68
N ALA A 73 1.33 44.13 2.89
CA ALA A 73 0.13 44.89 2.56
C ALA A 73 -0.09 45.00 1.04
N GLN A 74 0.97 45.13 0.25
CA GLN A 74 0.89 45.15 -1.22
C GLN A 74 0.47 43.79 -1.78
N LEU A 75 1.11 42.70 -1.35
CA LEU A 75 0.79 41.33 -1.77
C LEU A 75 -0.64 40.93 -1.44
N ARG A 76 -1.17 41.36 -0.28
CA ARG A 76 -2.58 41.12 0.09
C ARG A 76 -3.54 41.85 -0.85
N LYS A 77 -3.24 43.09 -1.22
CA LYS A 77 -4.06 43.87 -2.17
C LYS A 77 -4.07 43.24 -3.56
N GLU A 78 -2.91 42.81 -4.05
CA GLU A 78 -2.78 42.10 -5.34
C GLU A 78 -3.57 40.80 -5.33
N PHE A 79 -3.45 40.00 -4.27
CA PHE A 79 -4.20 38.75 -4.12
C PHE A 79 -5.72 38.97 -4.09
N GLU A 80 -6.20 39.99 -3.38
CA GLU A 80 -7.62 40.34 -3.33
C GLU A 80 -8.14 40.81 -4.69
N GLN A 81 -7.36 41.60 -5.43
CA GLN A 81 -7.69 42.03 -6.81
C GLN A 81 -7.73 40.85 -7.78
N GLU A 82 -6.74 39.95 -7.75
CA GLU A 82 -6.76 38.75 -8.59
C GLU A 82 -7.94 37.84 -8.27
N ARG A 83 -8.27 37.67 -6.98
CA ARG A 83 -9.41 36.85 -6.55
C ARG A 83 -10.73 37.42 -7.05
N GLN A 84 -10.87 38.75 -7.05
CA GLN A 84 -12.04 39.43 -7.61
C GLN A 84 -12.11 39.33 -9.13
N ASN A 85 -10.97 39.41 -9.83
CA ASN A 85 -10.92 39.28 -11.29
C ASN A 85 -11.18 37.84 -11.79
N ARG A 86 -10.98 36.82 -10.93
CA ARG A 86 -11.27 35.41 -11.23
C ARG A 86 -12.72 35.00 -10.94
N GLN A 87 -13.50 35.83 -10.24
CA GLN A 87 -14.93 35.63 -10.00
C GLN A 87 -15.77 36.33 -11.07
#